data_AF-A0A956ZY73-F1
#
_entry.id   AF-A0A956ZY73-F1
#
_cell.length_a   1.000
_cell.length_b   1.000
_cell.length_c   1.000
_cell.angle_alpha   90.00
_cell.angle_beta   90.00
_cell.angle_gamma   90.00
#
_symmetry.space_group_name_H-M   'P 1'
#
loop_
_entity.id
_entity.type
_entity.pdbx_description
1 polymer ?
#
loop_
_entity_poly.entity_id
_entity_poly.type
_entity_poly.pdbx_seq_one_letter_code
_entity_poly.pdbx_strand_id
1 'polypeptide(L)'
;MVDKLLNLLRGSGSKAPSLDAILNEADKHLTNFSSLVLPTPEAKPRTPFDSGLPKEKMSMMNISLGQRLKFLSRGLPLFLNMQKSARMYDGKFKASKTQASPEFFRELENLARRAGAKDLAYVKVPRNAIFQGKGIPHEYAIVFTVEMQKAAIDTSPSFESQYEVIRGYKNLAIIGNKLARFMHKN
;
A
#
# COMPACT_ATOMS: atom_id res chain seq x y z
N MET A 1 11.99 -8.21 -3.63
CA MET A 1 10.68 -7.66 -4.06
C MET A 1 10.75 -6.99 -5.44
N VAL A 2 11.84 -6.27 -5.80
CA VAL A 2 12.05 -5.76 -7.17
C VAL A 2 12.14 -6.91 -8.19
N ASP A 3 12.88 -7.98 -7.89
CA ASP A 3 13.03 -9.11 -8.83
C ASP A 3 11.72 -9.87 -9.04
N LYS A 4 10.93 -10.07 -7.97
CA LYS A 4 9.58 -10.67 -8.08
C LYS A 4 8.66 -9.83 -8.97
N LEU A 5 8.78 -8.49 -8.92
CA LEU A 5 8.06 -7.59 -9.79
C LEU A 5 8.58 -7.61 -11.23
N LEU A 6 9.89 -7.59 -11.43
CA LEU A 6 10.47 -7.71 -12.77
C LEU A 6 10.03 -9.03 -13.41
N ASN A 7 9.91 -10.11 -12.63
CA ASN A 7 9.36 -11.39 -13.07
C ASN A 7 7.84 -11.31 -13.34
N LEU A 8 7.09 -10.55 -12.53
CA LEU A 8 5.67 -10.23 -12.73
C LEU A 8 5.44 -9.47 -14.05
N LEU A 9 6.35 -8.58 -14.41
CA LEU A 9 6.33 -7.79 -15.66
C LEU A 9 6.92 -8.54 -16.86
N ARG A 10 7.85 -9.46 -16.63
CA ARG A 10 8.45 -10.32 -17.65
C ARG A 10 7.56 -11.51 -18.02
N GLY A 11 6.55 -11.83 -17.22
CA GLY A 11 5.76 -13.06 -17.38
C GLY A 11 6.59 -14.34 -17.24
N SER A 12 7.81 -14.24 -16.70
CA SER A 12 8.77 -15.32 -16.62
C SER A 12 8.51 -16.17 -15.38
N GLY A 13 7.49 -17.02 -15.45
CA GLY A 13 7.13 -17.98 -14.41
C GLY A 13 5.97 -18.88 -14.83
N SER A 14 6.05 -20.18 -14.58
CA SER A 14 4.98 -21.14 -14.91
C SER A 14 3.67 -20.87 -14.17
N LYS A 15 3.73 -20.18 -13.02
CA LYS A 15 2.57 -19.78 -12.21
C LYS A 15 2.26 -18.30 -12.33
N ALA A 16 0.98 -17.95 -12.24
CA ALA A 16 0.54 -16.57 -12.14
C ALA A 16 1.18 -15.90 -10.90
N PRO A 17 1.56 -14.62 -10.99
CA PRO A 17 2.04 -13.91 -9.82
C PRO A 17 0.91 -13.80 -8.78
N SER A 18 1.15 -14.35 -7.59
CA SER A 18 0.19 -14.34 -6.48
C SER A 18 0.34 -13.08 -5.64
N LEU A 19 -0.72 -12.27 -5.54
CA LEU A 19 -0.75 -11.11 -4.66
C LEU A 19 -0.78 -11.57 -3.20
N ASP A 20 -1.47 -12.67 -2.90
CA ASP A 20 -1.48 -13.25 -1.56
C ASP A 20 -0.09 -13.67 -1.09
N ALA A 21 0.74 -14.22 -1.97
CA ALA A 21 2.13 -14.54 -1.64
C ALA A 21 2.98 -13.30 -1.33
N ILE A 22 2.74 -12.17 -2.02
CA ILE A 22 3.41 -10.90 -1.75
C ILE A 22 2.97 -10.35 -0.39
N LEU A 23 1.66 -10.38 -0.11
CA LEU A 23 1.10 -9.93 1.17
C LEU A 23 1.60 -10.79 2.33
N ASN A 24 1.64 -12.11 2.17
CA ASN A 24 2.16 -13.01 3.20
C ASN A 24 3.64 -12.77 3.50
N GLU A 25 4.44 -12.39 2.51
CA GLU A 25 5.83 -11.97 2.74
C GLU A 25 5.89 -10.65 3.52
N ALA A 26 5.02 -9.69 3.19
CA ALA A 26 4.95 -8.43 3.91
C ALA A 26 4.52 -8.63 5.38
N ASP A 27 3.57 -9.54 5.63
CA ASP A 27 3.08 -9.88 6.96
C ASP A 27 4.19 -10.43 7.88
N LYS A 28 5.26 -11.03 7.33
CA LYS A 28 6.41 -11.48 8.12
C LYS A 28 7.11 -10.34 8.85
N HIS A 29 7.06 -9.11 8.34
CA HIS A 29 7.67 -7.98 9.04
C HIS A 29 6.99 -7.68 10.39
N LEU A 30 5.76 -8.16 10.62
CA LEU A 30 5.07 -8.01 11.91
C LEU A 30 5.76 -8.77 13.04
N THR A 31 6.58 -9.79 12.75
CA THR A 31 7.35 -10.51 13.78
C THR A 31 8.45 -9.65 14.41
N ASN A 32 8.77 -8.49 13.82
CA ASN A 32 9.74 -7.56 14.38
C ASN A 32 9.18 -6.72 15.54
N PHE A 33 7.88 -6.81 15.82
CA PHE A 33 7.23 -6.08 16.90
C PHE A 33 7.04 -6.99 18.12
N SER A 34 7.35 -6.46 19.31
CA SER A 34 7.21 -7.21 20.58
C SER A 34 5.76 -7.49 20.97
N SER A 35 4.85 -6.65 20.49
CA SER A 35 3.41 -6.81 20.70
C SER A 35 2.65 -6.28 19.50
N LEU A 36 1.47 -6.84 19.26
CA LEU A 36 0.56 -6.43 18.20
C LEU A 36 -0.83 -6.14 18.80
N VAL A 37 -1.51 -5.21 18.17
CA VAL A 37 -2.95 -4.98 18.34
C VAL A 37 -3.67 -6.09 17.57
N LEU A 38 -4.30 -7.00 18.32
CA LEU A 38 -4.99 -8.16 17.79
C LEU A 38 -6.47 -7.87 17.47
N PRO A 39 -7.08 -8.63 16.53
CA PRO A 39 -8.49 -8.52 16.17
C PRO A 39 -9.42 -9.02 17.27
N THR A 40 -10.73 -8.75 17.12
CA THR A 40 -11.76 -9.45 17.92
C THR A 40 -11.96 -10.89 17.42
N PRO A 41 -12.54 -11.79 18.24
CA PRO A 41 -12.83 -13.17 17.81
C PRO A 41 -13.74 -13.27 16.58
N GLU A 42 -14.60 -12.28 16.36
CA GLU A 42 -15.58 -12.22 15.25
C GLU A 42 -15.00 -11.59 13.98
N ALA A 43 -13.72 -11.19 14.00
CA ALA A 43 -13.08 -10.60 12.85
C ALA A 43 -13.08 -11.55 11.64
N LYS A 44 -13.29 -10.98 10.46
CA LYS A 44 -13.35 -11.76 9.21
C LYS A 44 -11.95 -12.07 8.70
N PRO A 45 -11.73 -13.23 8.04
CA PRO A 45 -10.48 -13.50 7.36
C PRO A 45 -10.29 -12.56 6.16
N ARG A 46 -9.04 -12.38 5.74
CA ARG A 46 -8.71 -11.65 4.50
C ARG A 46 -9.26 -12.42 3.30
N THR A 47 -10.08 -11.78 2.47
CA THR A 47 -10.48 -12.34 1.18
C THR A 47 -9.25 -12.50 0.28
N PRO A 48 -9.03 -13.67 -0.34
CA PRO A 48 -7.92 -13.85 -1.29
C PRO A 48 -7.98 -12.83 -2.43
N PHE A 49 -6.82 -12.33 -2.83
CA PHE A 49 -6.67 -11.43 -3.97
C PHE A 49 -6.36 -12.17 -5.27
N ASP A 50 -5.96 -13.44 -5.17
CA ASP A 50 -5.74 -14.28 -6.34
C ASP A 50 -7.08 -14.66 -6.98
N SER A 51 -7.33 -14.14 -8.19
CA SER A 51 -8.63 -14.25 -8.87
C SER A 51 -8.90 -15.62 -9.49
N GLY A 52 -7.95 -16.56 -9.42
CA GLY A 52 -8.04 -17.88 -10.06
C GLY A 52 -8.20 -17.82 -11.59
N LEU A 53 -8.07 -16.63 -12.20
CA LEU A 53 -8.30 -16.43 -13.62
C LEU A 53 -7.18 -17.07 -14.46
N PRO A 54 -7.51 -17.68 -15.62
CA PRO A 54 -6.52 -18.10 -16.59
C PRO A 54 -5.58 -16.96 -16.96
N LYS A 55 -4.31 -17.30 -17.19
CA LYS A 55 -3.25 -16.34 -17.50
C LYS A 55 -3.65 -15.41 -18.64
N GLU A 56 -4.26 -15.94 -19.68
CA GLU A 56 -4.65 -15.25 -20.90
C GLU A 56 -5.72 -14.17 -20.65
N LYS A 57 -6.47 -14.31 -19.54
CA LYS A 57 -7.52 -13.36 -19.10
C LYS A 57 -6.98 -12.32 -18.10
N MET A 58 -5.70 -12.38 -17.71
CA MET A 58 -5.10 -11.35 -16.88
C MET A 58 -4.67 -10.16 -17.72
N SER A 59 -5.37 -9.02 -17.55
CA SER A 59 -5.15 -7.76 -18.29
C SER A 59 -3.71 -7.26 -18.32
N MET A 60 -2.87 -7.64 -17.36
CA MET A 60 -1.47 -7.20 -17.24
C MET A 60 -0.51 -7.89 -18.22
N MET A 61 -0.91 -9.02 -18.84
CA MET A 61 -0.02 -9.78 -19.74
C MET A 61 -0.22 -9.49 -21.23
N ASN A 62 -1.31 -8.80 -21.60
CA ASN A 62 -1.64 -8.44 -22.99
C ASN A 62 -1.29 -6.98 -23.34
N ILE A 63 -0.28 -6.39 -22.68
CA ILE A 63 0.12 -4.99 -22.87
C ILE A 63 1.20 -4.83 -23.96
N SER A 64 1.04 -3.83 -24.82
CA SER A 64 2.00 -3.47 -25.87
C SER A 64 3.32 -2.94 -25.29
N LEU A 65 4.38 -2.88 -26.09
CA LEU A 65 5.68 -2.34 -25.64
C LEU A 65 5.57 -0.89 -25.15
N GLY A 66 4.81 -0.05 -25.85
CA GLY A 66 4.56 1.34 -25.43
C GLY A 66 3.79 1.42 -24.11
N GLN A 67 2.82 0.53 -23.89
CA GLN A 67 2.09 0.42 -22.64
C GLN A 67 2.99 -0.07 -21.49
N ARG A 68 3.91 -1.00 -21.75
CA ARG A 68 4.93 -1.44 -20.77
C ARG A 68 5.82 -0.29 -20.33
N LEU A 69 6.32 0.53 -21.27
CA LEU A 69 7.14 1.70 -20.96
C LEU A 69 6.35 2.73 -20.14
N LYS A 70 5.10 3.02 -20.53
CA LYS A 70 4.20 3.89 -19.75
C LYS A 70 4.02 3.35 -18.33
N PHE A 71 3.68 2.06 -18.20
CA PHE A 71 3.51 1.41 -16.90
C PHE A 71 4.75 1.61 -16.03
N LEU A 72 5.96 1.36 -16.55
CA LEU A 72 7.20 1.47 -15.78
C LEU A 72 7.41 2.86 -15.18
N SER A 73 7.01 3.93 -15.87
CA SER A 73 7.13 5.30 -15.37
C SER A 73 6.37 5.56 -14.05
N ARG A 74 5.28 4.82 -13.79
CA ARG A 74 4.51 4.92 -12.54
C ARG A 74 4.73 3.72 -11.61
N GLY A 75 4.88 2.53 -12.19
CA GLY A 75 5.08 1.28 -11.48
C GLY A 75 6.39 1.29 -10.70
N LEU A 76 7.52 1.55 -11.35
CA LEU A 76 8.82 1.53 -10.67
C LEU A 76 8.86 2.41 -9.40
N PRO A 77 8.46 3.70 -9.45
CA PRO A 77 8.43 4.51 -8.24
C PRO A 77 7.40 4.03 -7.20
N LEU A 78 6.27 3.45 -7.59
CA LEU A 78 5.34 2.81 -6.64
C LEU A 78 6.07 1.71 -5.86
N PHE A 79 6.70 0.77 -6.54
CA PHE A 79 7.33 -0.37 -5.87
C PHE A 79 8.53 0.02 -5.03
N LEU A 80 9.34 0.99 -5.48
CA LEU A 80 10.40 1.56 -4.65
C LEU A 80 9.86 2.21 -3.37
N ASN A 81 8.70 2.89 -3.45
CA ASN A 81 8.07 3.46 -2.27
C ASN A 81 7.47 2.39 -1.35
N MET A 82 6.81 1.36 -1.90
CA MET A 82 6.31 0.24 -1.10
C MET A 82 7.43 -0.48 -0.34
N GLN A 83 8.60 -0.67 -0.97
CA GLN A 83 9.76 -1.25 -0.29
C GLN A 83 10.31 -0.36 0.82
N LYS A 84 10.35 0.96 0.59
CA LYS A 84 10.70 1.92 1.63
C LYS A 84 9.72 1.83 2.80
N SER A 85 8.42 1.69 2.53
CA SER A 85 7.40 1.52 3.57
C SER A 85 7.57 0.21 4.33
N ALA A 86 7.80 -0.91 3.63
CA ALA A 86 7.99 -2.22 4.26
C ALA A 86 9.17 -2.22 5.24
N ARG A 87 10.28 -1.56 4.90
CA ARG A 87 11.44 -1.41 5.79
C ARG A 87 11.16 -0.59 7.05
N MET A 88 10.08 0.19 7.09
CA MET A 88 9.68 0.88 8.33
C MET A 88 9.13 -0.11 9.38
N TYR A 89 8.78 -1.32 8.97
CA TYR A 89 8.36 -2.42 9.84
C TYR A 89 9.54 -3.30 10.29
N ASP A 90 10.79 -2.87 10.10
CA ASP A 90 11.97 -3.60 10.56
C ASP A 90 12.17 -3.53 12.10
N GLY A 91 11.23 -2.94 12.84
CA GLY A 91 11.25 -2.87 14.31
C GLY A 91 12.33 -1.96 14.92
N LYS A 92 13.10 -1.24 14.10
CA LYS A 92 14.23 -0.41 14.54
C LYS A 92 13.81 0.92 15.16
N PHE A 93 12.66 1.46 14.76
CA PHE A 93 12.16 2.73 15.29
C PHE A 93 11.43 2.50 16.61
N LYS A 94 11.83 3.25 17.65
CA LYS A 94 11.14 3.30 18.94
C LYS A 94 10.70 4.73 19.19
N ALA A 95 9.38 4.95 19.30
CA ALA A 95 8.84 6.26 19.59
C ALA A 95 9.28 6.73 20.98
N SER A 96 9.77 7.95 21.09
CA SER A 96 10.13 8.58 22.38
C SER A 96 8.97 9.36 23.00
N LYS A 97 7.90 9.60 22.24
CA LYS A 97 6.71 10.36 22.63
C LYS A 97 5.45 9.59 22.24
N THR A 98 4.41 9.73 23.06
CA THR A 98 3.09 9.12 22.82
C THR A 98 2.00 10.16 22.58
N GLN A 99 2.34 11.45 22.67
CA GLN A 99 1.44 12.57 22.46
C GLN A 99 2.11 13.58 21.52
N ALA A 100 1.29 14.33 20.79
CA ALA A 100 1.72 15.39 19.89
C ALA A 100 0.86 16.63 20.11
N SER A 101 1.44 17.81 19.86
CA SER A 101 0.71 19.08 20.01
C SER A 101 -0.22 19.35 18.83
N PRO A 102 -1.22 20.24 18.97
CA PRO A 102 -2.06 20.67 17.85
C PRO A 102 -1.26 21.21 16.65
N GLU A 103 -0.13 21.89 16.90
CA GLU A 103 0.76 22.43 15.86
C GLU A 103 1.37 21.30 15.03
N PHE A 104 1.80 20.21 15.67
CA PHE A 104 2.33 19.04 14.98
C PHE A 104 1.31 18.42 14.04
N PHE A 105 0.05 18.26 14.50
CA PHE A 105 -1.03 17.76 13.66
C PHE A 105 -1.29 18.68 12.47
N ARG A 106 -1.34 20.00 12.70
CA ARG A 106 -1.51 20.99 11.63
C ARG A 106 -0.39 20.90 10.58
N GLU A 107 0.86 20.73 11.01
CA GLU A 107 1.99 20.55 10.08
C GLU A 107 1.92 19.25 9.29
N LEU A 108 1.54 18.16 9.95
CA LEU A 108 1.37 16.84 9.34
C LEU A 108 0.25 16.83 8.29
N GLU A 109 -0.89 17.44 8.60
CA GLU A 109 -2.02 17.61 7.68
C GLU A 109 -1.64 18.49 6.49
N ASN A 110 -0.97 19.62 6.74
CA ASN A 110 -0.46 20.49 5.68
C ASN A 110 0.52 19.76 4.77
N LEU A 111 1.39 18.91 5.33
CA LEU A 111 2.29 18.06 4.56
C LEU A 111 1.51 17.06 3.69
N ALA A 112 0.47 16.41 4.23
CA ALA A 112 -0.36 15.47 3.49
C ALA A 112 -1.08 16.16 2.32
N ARG A 113 -1.72 17.31 2.56
CA ARG A 113 -2.45 18.08 1.53
C ARG A 113 -1.53 18.58 0.44
N ARG A 114 -0.37 19.17 0.80
CA ARG A 114 0.65 19.57 -0.19
C ARG A 114 1.21 18.39 -0.99
N ALA A 115 1.22 17.18 -0.40
CA ALA A 115 1.65 15.97 -1.10
C ALA A 115 0.56 15.34 -1.97
N GLY A 116 -0.67 15.87 -1.96
CA GLY A 116 -1.77 15.46 -2.82
C GLY A 116 -2.85 14.61 -2.16
N ALA A 117 -2.88 14.51 -0.82
CA ALA A 117 -4.01 13.91 -0.12
C ALA A 117 -5.26 14.81 -0.25
N LYS A 118 -6.41 14.21 -0.58
CA LYS A 118 -7.70 14.91 -0.67
C LYS A 118 -8.32 15.04 0.72
N ASP A 119 -8.52 13.91 1.38
CA ASP A 119 -9.06 13.80 2.72
C ASP A 119 -8.02 13.18 3.66
N LEU A 120 -8.12 13.50 4.94
CA LEU A 120 -7.29 12.90 6.00
C LEU A 120 -8.11 12.84 7.29
N ALA A 121 -8.02 11.71 7.99
CA ALA A 121 -8.63 11.49 9.28
C ALA A 121 -7.72 10.66 10.19
N TYR A 122 -7.91 10.83 11.49
CA TYR A 122 -7.26 10.04 12.53
C TYR A 122 -8.30 9.10 13.14
N VAL A 123 -7.96 7.82 13.25
CA VAL A 123 -8.90 6.82 13.76
C VAL A 123 -8.19 5.89 14.73
N LYS A 124 -8.87 5.58 15.83
CA LYS A 124 -8.54 4.41 16.64
C LYS A 124 -9.07 3.18 15.91
N VAL A 125 -8.19 2.29 15.46
CA VAL A 125 -8.55 1.19 14.56
C VAL A 125 -9.56 0.27 15.25
N PRO A 126 -10.78 0.10 14.71
CA PRO A 126 -11.73 -0.85 15.22
C PRO A 126 -11.15 -2.26 15.18
N ARG A 127 -11.22 -2.99 16.29
CA ARG A 127 -10.59 -4.32 16.41
C ARG A 127 -11.19 -5.35 15.43
N ASN A 128 -12.46 -5.18 15.06
CA ASN A 128 -13.13 -5.99 14.04
C ASN A 128 -12.76 -5.62 12.59
N ALA A 129 -12.01 -4.53 12.37
CA ALA A 129 -11.45 -4.15 11.06
C ALA A 129 -10.05 -4.74 10.82
N ILE A 130 -9.43 -5.35 11.84
CA ILE A 130 -8.19 -6.11 11.70
C ILE A 130 -8.57 -7.51 11.24
N PHE A 131 -7.94 -8.02 10.17
CA PHE A 131 -8.27 -9.36 9.67
C PHE A 131 -7.96 -10.47 10.69
N GLN A 132 -8.77 -11.52 10.68
CA GLN A 132 -8.56 -12.72 11.50
C GLN A 132 -7.15 -13.29 11.28
N GLY A 133 -6.47 -13.64 12.39
CA GLY A 133 -5.11 -14.19 12.35
C GLY A 133 -4.03 -13.18 11.95
N LYS A 134 -4.36 -11.88 11.86
CA LYS A 134 -3.41 -10.79 11.64
C LYS A 134 -3.31 -9.90 12.89
N GLY A 135 -2.41 -8.93 12.84
CA GLY A 135 -2.29 -7.90 13.87
C GLY A 135 -1.67 -6.63 13.26
N ILE A 136 -1.82 -5.51 13.95
CA ILE A 136 -1.21 -4.24 13.55
C ILE A 136 -0.28 -3.72 14.66
N PRO A 137 0.78 -2.98 14.34
CA PRO A 137 1.75 -2.54 15.35
C PRO A 137 1.25 -1.40 16.24
N HIS A 138 0.24 -0.64 15.80
CA HIS A 138 -0.23 0.57 16.46
C HIS A 138 -1.76 0.62 16.48
N GLU A 139 -2.33 1.14 17.56
CA GLU A 139 -3.78 1.20 17.77
C GLU A 139 -4.47 2.32 16.97
N TYR A 140 -3.69 3.32 16.55
CA TYR A 140 -4.17 4.46 15.78
C TYR A 140 -3.66 4.39 14.34
N ALA A 141 -4.51 4.82 13.40
CA ALA A 141 -4.18 4.94 12.00
C ALA A 141 -4.47 6.36 11.50
N ILE A 142 -3.65 6.80 10.54
CA ILE A 142 -3.94 7.97 9.70
C ILE A 142 -4.53 7.44 8.41
N VAL A 143 -5.78 7.77 8.14
CA VAL A 143 -6.50 7.40 6.91
C VAL A 143 -6.51 8.60 5.99
N PHE A 144 -6.13 8.41 4.73
CA PHE A 144 -6.14 9.49 3.75
C PHE A 144 -6.49 8.97 2.35
N THR A 145 -7.01 9.86 1.52
CA THR A 145 -7.48 9.54 0.16
C THR A 145 -6.65 10.27 -0.89
N VAL A 146 -6.60 9.70 -2.10
CA VAL A 146 -6.12 10.39 -3.30
C VAL A 146 -7.19 10.28 -4.37
N GLU A 147 -7.45 11.38 -5.05
CA GLU A 147 -8.46 11.42 -6.09
C GLU A 147 -7.93 10.79 -7.39
N MET A 148 -8.69 9.83 -7.92
CA MET A 148 -8.43 9.23 -9.23
C MET A 148 -9.21 9.95 -10.33
N GLN A 149 -8.70 9.93 -11.55
CA GLN A 149 -9.33 10.55 -12.70
C GLN A 149 -10.53 9.71 -13.15
N LYS A 150 -11.74 10.22 -12.94
CA LYS A 150 -12.99 9.54 -13.30
C LYS A 150 -12.98 9.04 -14.76
N ALA A 151 -12.57 9.90 -15.69
CA ALA A 151 -12.53 9.57 -17.12
C ALA A 151 -11.67 8.34 -17.43
N ALA A 152 -10.55 8.13 -16.72
CA ALA A 152 -9.72 6.94 -16.89
C ALA A 152 -10.37 5.71 -16.24
N ILE A 153 -10.96 5.86 -15.06
CA ILE A 153 -11.63 4.76 -14.34
C ILE A 153 -12.87 4.27 -15.09
N ASP A 154 -13.63 5.16 -15.72
CA ASP A 154 -14.83 4.84 -16.52
C ASP A 154 -14.52 3.91 -17.71
N THR A 155 -13.25 3.79 -18.11
CA THR A 155 -12.83 2.86 -19.17
C THR A 155 -12.61 1.43 -18.67
N SER A 156 -12.90 1.12 -17.41
CA SER A 156 -12.64 -0.20 -16.83
C SER A 156 -13.48 -1.31 -17.48
N PRO A 157 -12.90 -2.49 -17.77
CA PRO A 157 -11.48 -2.83 -17.63
C PRO A 157 -10.64 -2.33 -18.81
N SER A 158 -9.57 -1.57 -18.57
CA SER A 158 -8.62 -1.18 -19.62
C SER A 158 -7.21 -0.92 -19.09
N PHE A 159 -6.26 -0.73 -20.00
CA PHE A 159 -4.93 -0.25 -19.65
C PHE A 159 -4.98 1.13 -18.97
N GLU A 160 -5.81 2.05 -19.46
CA GLU A 160 -5.87 3.41 -18.92
C GLU A 160 -6.44 3.43 -17.49
N SER A 161 -7.45 2.61 -17.22
CA SER A 161 -7.97 2.46 -15.86
C SER A 161 -6.93 1.87 -14.91
N GLN A 162 -6.20 0.82 -15.35
CA GLN A 162 -5.12 0.23 -14.56
C GLN A 162 -3.95 1.20 -14.35
N TYR A 163 -3.58 1.97 -15.37
CA TYR A 163 -2.52 2.97 -15.31
C TYR A 163 -2.87 4.11 -14.35
N GLU A 164 -4.15 4.44 -14.23
CA GLU A 164 -4.68 5.38 -13.25
C GLU A 164 -4.69 4.80 -11.83
N VAL A 165 -5.09 3.54 -11.66
CA VAL A 165 -5.01 2.83 -10.37
C VAL A 165 -3.59 2.84 -9.83
N ILE A 166 -2.59 2.54 -10.68
CA ILE A 166 -1.18 2.56 -10.30
C ILE A 166 -0.72 3.98 -9.92
N ARG A 167 -1.22 5.02 -10.59
CA ARG A 167 -0.96 6.42 -10.20
C ARG A 167 -1.47 6.71 -8.79
N GLY A 168 -2.70 6.30 -8.49
CA GLY A 168 -3.30 6.44 -7.17
C GLY A 168 -2.46 5.74 -6.10
N TYR A 169 -2.18 4.44 -6.26
CA TYR A 169 -1.34 3.70 -5.31
C TYR A 169 0.07 4.29 -5.16
N LYS A 170 0.69 4.75 -6.25
CA LYS A 170 2.00 5.43 -6.20
C LYS A 170 1.93 6.67 -5.30
N ASN A 171 0.89 7.49 -5.47
CA ASN A 171 0.71 8.69 -4.67
C ASN A 171 0.45 8.35 -3.20
N LEU A 172 -0.38 7.34 -2.92
CA LEU A 172 -0.60 6.85 -1.55
C LEU A 172 0.71 6.43 -0.88
N ALA A 173 1.54 5.63 -1.57
CA ALA A 173 2.83 5.17 -1.05
C ALA A 173 3.81 6.34 -0.79
N ILE A 174 3.83 7.35 -1.67
CA ILE A 174 4.66 8.56 -1.49
C ILE A 174 4.19 9.37 -0.28
N ILE A 175 2.89 9.62 -0.16
CA ILE A 175 2.31 10.39 0.95
C ILE A 175 2.56 9.67 2.27
N GLY A 176 2.22 8.39 2.37
CA GLY A 176 2.43 7.59 3.58
C GLY A 176 3.90 7.62 4.04
N ASN A 177 4.83 7.46 3.10
CA ASN A 177 6.27 7.56 3.39
C ASN A 177 6.71 8.96 3.85
N LYS A 178 6.12 10.04 3.33
CA LYS A 178 6.41 11.41 3.79
C LYS A 178 5.91 11.61 5.22
N LEU A 179 4.67 11.21 5.51
CA LEU A 179 4.07 11.34 6.83
C LEU A 179 4.83 10.51 7.87
N ALA A 180 5.11 9.24 7.59
CA ALA A 180 5.87 8.38 8.50
C ALA A 180 7.27 8.95 8.81
N ARG A 181 8.00 9.45 7.79
CA ARG A 181 9.30 10.09 8.01
C ARG A 181 9.21 11.39 8.80
N PHE A 182 8.16 12.18 8.62
CA PHE A 182 7.94 13.39 9.41
C PHE A 182 7.72 13.03 10.89
N MET A 183 6.88 12.02 11.16
CA MET A 183 6.63 11.54 12.51
C MET A 183 7.86 10.89 13.16
N HIS A 184 8.70 10.19 12.41
CA HIS A 184 9.92 9.60 12.97
C HIS A 184 11.00 10.62 13.34
N LYS A 185 10.94 11.84 12.78
CA LYS A 185 11.97 12.87 12.96
C LYS A 185 11.68 13.86 14.11
N ASN A 186 10.45 13.90 14.60
CA ASN A 186 9.94 14.94 15.50
C ASN A 186 9.27 14.30 16.72
#